data_AF-A0A1X7VR57-F1
#
_entry.id   AF-A0A1X7VR57-F1
#
_cell.length_a   1.000
_cell.length_b   1.000
_cell.length_c   1.000
_cell.angle_alpha   90.00
_cell.angle_beta   90.00
_cell.angle_gamma   90.00
#
_symmetry.space_group_name_H-M   'P 1'
#
loop_
_entity.id
_entity.type
_entity.pdbx_description
1 polymer ?
#
loop_
_entity_poly.entity_id
_entity_poly.type
_entity_poly.pdbx_seq_one_letter_code
_entity_poly.pdbx_strand_id
1 'polypeptide(L)'
;MAESRSICIVPLVGSNYATWKIKCHMALMKNSLWKIVNGTETEPAGAEALTKFNSRKDRALAIIILSIDLTLLHLLWDPTNPVEVWKALSDQFLKKTWTNRLSLTRKLHSLKLNAVVGDNITEDDHVVYLLASLPESYDMLVTAFEANETVPSMNTVIERLVYEGRKRQERNPSSSTAEGAMAAKHHKNGPKCFFC
;
A
#
# COMPACT_ATOMS: atom_id res chain seq x y z
N MET A 1 -21.84 -41.11 4.27
CA MET A 1 -21.63 -39.96 5.18
C MET A 1 -20.24 -39.42 4.89
N ALA A 2 -20.12 -38.35 4.11
CA ALA A 2 -18.81 -37.75 3.81
C ALA A 2 -18.49 -36.74 4.92
N GLU A 3 -17.41 -37.00 5.65
CA GLU A 3 -16.89 -36.10 6.68
C GLU A 3 -16.60 -34.74 6.06
N SER A 4 -17.45 -33.77 6.40
CA SER A 4 -17.21 -32.37 6.16
C SER A 4 -15.98 -31.97 6.97
N ARG A 5 -14.77 -32.10 6.39
CA ARG A 5 -13.56 -31.50 6.95
C ARG A 5 -13.83 -30.01 7.13
N SER A 6 -14.10 -29.60 8.37
CA SER A 6 -14.18 -28.21 8.80
C SER A 6 -12.83 -27.59 8.50
N ILE A 7 -12.80 -26.71 7.48
CA ILE A 7 -11.59 -25.97 7.16
C ILE A 7 -11.40 -24.98 8.30
N CYS A 8 -10.37 -25.23 9.13
CA CYS A 8 -10.03 -24.36 10.23
C CYS A 8 -9.35 -23.11 9.65
N ILE A 9 -10.14 -22.06 9.40
CA ILE A 9 -9.60 -20.74 9.07
C ILE A 9 -9.02 -20.19 10.37
N VAL A 10 -7.71 -19.90 10.36
CA VAL A 10 -7.09 -19.19 11.49
C VAL A 10 -7.75 -17.82 11.58
N PRO A 11 -8.31 -17.43 12.74
CA PRO A 11 -9.00 -16.16 12.88
C PRO A 11 -8.14 -14.97 12.44
N LEU A 12 -8.77 -13.97 11.82
CA LEU A 12 -8.08 -12.74 11.49
C LEU A 12 -7.68 -12.01 12.78
N VAL A 13 -6.38 -11.75 12.95
CA VAL A 13 -5.82 -10.95 14.05
C VAL A 13 -5.14 -9.66 13.55
N GLY A 14 -5.16 -9.45 12.24
CA GLY A 14 -4.63 -8.26 11.56
C GLY A 14 -3.34 -8.53 10.81
N SER A 15 -2.28 -8.97 11.49
CA SER A 15 -0.99 -9.29 10.86
C SER A 15 -1.07 -10.44 9.86
N ASN A 16 -2.02 -11.36 10.04
CA ASN A 16 -2.25 -12.50 9.18
C ASN A 16 -3.24 -12.23 8.03
N TYR A 17 -3.61 -10.98 7.76
CA TYR A 17 -4.66 -10.64 6.78
C TYR A 17 -4.41 -11.24 5.40
N ALA A 18 -3.17 -11.23 4.90
CA ALA A 18 -2.84 -11.79 3.58
C ALA A 18 -3.18 -13.29 3.49
N THR A 19 -2.76 -14.07 4.48
CA THR A 19 -3.04 -15.51 4.55
C THR A 19 -4.52 -15.79 4.85
N TRP A 20 -5.13 -15.01 5.74
CA TRP A 20 -6.54 -15.11 6.09
C TRP A 20 -7.43 -14.85 4.86
N LYS A 21 -7.15 -13.80 4.09
CA LYS A 21 -7.91 -13.43 2.89
C LYS A 21 -7.97 -14.59 1.90
N ILE A 22 -6.83 -15.24 1.64
CA ILE A 22 -6.76 -16.42 0.76
C ILE A 22 -7.59 -17.57 1.33
N LYS A 23 -7.42 -17.91 2.61
CA LYS A 23 -8.14 -19.02 3.26
C LYS A 23 -9.65 -18.78 3.30
N CYS A 24 -10.08 -17.58 3.65
CA CYS A 24 -11.49 -17.20 3.70
C CYS A 24 -12.11 -17.16 2.29
N HIS A 25 -11.38 -16.65 1.30
CA HIS A 25 -11.80 -16.70 -0.11
C HIS A 25 -12.00 -18.14 -0.60
N MET A 26 -11.05 -19.04 -0.31
CA MET A 26 -11.15 -20.46 -0.66
C MET A 26 -12.33 -21.16 0.04
N ALA A 27 -12.61 -20.81 1.30
CA ALA A 27 -13.77 -21.33 2.03
C ALA A 27 -15.10 -20.87 1.41
N LEU A 28 -15.19 -19.62 0.97
CA LEU A 28 -16.36 -19.08 0.27
C LEU A 28 -16.53 -19.70 -1.13
N MET A 29 -15.42 -19.96 -1.84
CA MET A 29 -15.46 -20.66 -3.13
C MET A 29 -15.91 -22.12 -2.99
N LYS A 30 -15.41 -22.85 -1.98
CA LYS A 30 -15.85 -24.24 -1.71
C LYS A 30 -17.36 -24.35 -1.49
N ASN A 31 -17.98 -23.32 -0.92
CA ASN A 31 -19.42 -23.28 -0.68
C ASN A 31 -20.23 -22.62 -1.82
N SER A 32 -19.59 -22.24 -2.93
CA SER A 32 -20.22 -21.49 -4.04
C SER A 32 -20.89 -20.18 -3.60
N LEU A 33 -20.31 -19.51 -2.60
CA LEU A 33 -20.83 -18.27 -2.00
C LEU A 33 -20.07 -17.01 -2.44
N TRP A 34 -18.90 -17.17 -3.07
CA TRP A 34 -18.06 -16.04 -3.47
C TRP A 34 -18.75 -15.06 -4.42
N LYS A 35 -19.62 -15.55 -5.32
CA LYS A 35 -20.34 -14.70 -6.28
C LYS A 35 -21.25 -13.67 -5.60
N ILE A 36 -21.74 -13.99 -4.41
CA ILE A 36 -22.55 -13.09 -3.57
C ILE A 36 -21.65 -12.04 -2.90
N VAL A 37 -20.52 -12.48 -2.34
CA VAL A 37 -19.55 -11.61 -1.64
C VAL A 37 -18.86 -10.63 -2.58
N ASN A 38 -18.65 -11.01 -3.84
CA ASN A 38 -18.07 -10.15 -4.86
C ASN A 38 -19.10 -9.26 -5.59
N GLY A 39 -20.38 -9.31 -5.19
CA GLY A 39 -21.45 -8.50 -5.81
C GLY A 39 -21.79 -8.88 -7.26
N THR A 40 -21.31 -10.03 -7.75
CA THR A 40 -21.55 -10.49 -9.14
C THR A 40 -22.92 -11.15 -9.34
N GLU A 41 -23.59 -11.56 -8.26
CA GLU A 41 -24.91 -12.19 -8.31
C GLU A 41 -25.98 -11.12 -7.97
N THR A 42 -26.75 -10.70 -8.97
CA THR A 42 -27.83 -9.71 -8.83
C THR A 42 -29.03 -10.30 -8.12
N GLU A 43 -29.74 -9.48 -7.33
CA GLU A 43 -30.95 -9.89 -6.62
C GLU A 43 -31.97 -10.52 -7.58
N PRO A 44 -32.40 -11.77 -7.33
CA PRO A 44 -33.38 -12.42 -8.19
C PRO A 44 -34.78 -11.85 -7.95
N ALA A 45 -35.54 -11.61 -9.02
CA ALA A 45 -36.87 -10.98 -8.96
C ALA A 45 -37.98 -11.89 -8.38
N GLY A 46 -37.73 -13.20 -8.25
CA GLY A 46 -38.72 -14.16 -7.75
C GLY A 46 -38.63 -14.35 -6.23
N ALA A 47 -39.76 -14.30 -5.53
CA ALA A 47 -39.81 -14.44 -4.06
C ALA A 47 -39.12 -15.71 -3.53
N GLU A 48 -39.24 -16.84 -4.23
CA GLU A 48 -38.61 -18.12 -3.86
C GLU A 48 -37.11 -18.18 -4.19
N ALA A 49 -36.68 -17.41 -5.18
CA ALA A 49 -35.26 -17.24 -5.48
C ALA A 49 -34.60 -16.24 -4.50
N LEU A 50 -35.36 -15.24 -4.02
CA LEU A 50 -34.92 -14.26 -3.04
C LEU A 50 -34.67 -14.89 -1.66
N THR A 51 -35.52 -15.82 -1.21
CA THR A 51 -35.31 -16.54 0.05
C THR A 51 -34.06 -17.44 0.00
N LYS A 52 -33.82 -18.13 -1.12
CA LYS A 52 -32.60 -18.92 -1.35
C LYS A 52 -31.36 -18.03 -1.44
N PHE A 53 -31.47 -16.85 -2.05
CA PHE A 53 -30.40 -15.88 -2.13
C PHE A 53 -30.04 -15.33 -0.74
N ASN A 54 -31.03 -14.89 0.05
CA ASN A 54 -30.83 -14.41 1.41
C ASN A 54 -30.20 -15.48 2.32
N SER A 55 -30.67 -16.74 2.23
CA SER A 55 -30.07 -17.84 2.98
C SER A 55 -28.58 -18.07 2.65
N ARG A 56 -28.20 -17.89 1.37
CA ARG A 56 -26.80 -17.97 0.92
C ARG A 56 -26.00 -16.74 1.35
N LYS A 57 -26.62 -15.55 1.34
CA LYS A 57 -26.03 -14.30 1.82
C LYS A 57 -25.68 -14.38 3.31
N ASP A 58 -26.63 -14.82 4.14
CA ASP A 58 -26.45 -14.96 5.59
C ASP A 58 -25.38 -16.01 5.92
N ARG A 59 -25.33 -17.09 5.14
CA ARG A 59 -24.27 -18.10 5.27
C ARG A 59 -22.89 -17.56 4.91
N ALA A 60 -22.80 -16.75 3.86
CA ALA A 60 -21.53 -16.11 3.48
C ALA A 60 -21.07 -15.12 4.55
N LEU A 61 -21.99 -14.33 5.09
CA LEU A 61 -21.76 -13.40 6.19
C LEU A 61 -21.27 -14.13 7.44
N ALA A 62 -21.94 -15.21 7.84
CA ALA A 62 -21.55 -16.02 8.99
C ALA A 62 -20.14 -16.60 8.82
N ILE A 63 -19.78 -17.10 7.63
CA ILE A 63 -18.42 -17.62 7.37
C ILE A 63 -17.38 -16.51 7.54
N ILE A 64 -17.63 -15.31 7.03
CA ILE A 64 -16.69 -14.18 7.15
C ILE A 64 -16.55 -13.78 8.62
N ILE A 65 -17.66 -13.55 9.32
CA ILE A 65 -17.66 -13.11 10.73
C ILE A 65 -17.00 -14.15 11.65
N LEU A 66 -17.36 -15.43 11.51
CA LEU A 66 -16.80 -16.51 12.32
C LEU A 66 -15.31 -16.77 12.04
N SER A 67 -14.79 -16.26 10.92
CA SER A 67 -13.38 -16.33 10.59
C SER A 67 -12.56 -15.15 11.09
N ILE A 68 -13.19 -14.20 11.80
CA ILE A 68 -12.54 -12.99 12.35
C ILE A 68 -12.48 -13.13 13.88
N ASP A 69 -11.39 -12.64 14.48
CA ASP A 69 -11.28 -12.63 15.94
C ASP A 69 -12.27 -11.63 16.58
N LEU A 70 -12.81 -11.99 17.74
CA LEU A 70 -13.74 -11.16 18.52
C LEU A 70 -13.17 -9.76 18.81
N THR A 71 -11.85 -9.61 18.93
CA THR A 71 -11.23 -8.31 19.13
C THR A 71 -11.36 -7.38 17.94
N LEU A 72 -11.59 -7.89 16.72
CA LEU A 72 -11.74 -7.08 15.50
C LEU A 72 -13.19 -6.82 15.12
N LEU A 73 -14.15 -7.46 15.79
CA LEU A 73 -15.58 -7.31 15.52
C LEU A 73 -16.10 -5.89 15.78
N HIS A 74 -15.48 -5.15 16.71
CA HIS A 74 -15.80 -3.73 16.94
C HIS A 74 -15.62 -2.85 15.70
N LEU A 75 -14.79 -3.29 14.73
CA LEU A 75 -14.50 -2.56 13.51
C LEU A 75 -15.65 -2.62 12.49
N LEU A 76 -16.59 -3.56 12.66
CA LEU A 76 -17.59 -3.90 11.64
C LEU A 76 -18.94 -3.16 11.79
N TRP A 77 -19.15 -2.37 12.86
CA TRP A 77 -20.32 -1.53 13.21
C TRP A 77 -21.71 -2.22 13.15
N ASP A 78 -22.10 -2.84 12.04
CA ASP A 78 -23.22 -3.80 11.93
C ASP A 78 -23.13 -4.58 10.59
N PRO A 79 -22.71 -5.86 10.59
CA PRO A 79 -22.50 -6.60 9.36
C PRO A 79 -23.82 -7.16 8.80
N THR A 80 -24.56 -6.36 8.03
CA THR A 80 -25.78 -6.84 7.31
C THR A 80 -25.48 -7.33 5.88
N ASN A 81 -24.41 -6.79 5.28
CA ASN A 81 -24.04 -7.07 3.89
C ASN A 81 -22.63 -7.65 3.79
N PRO A 82 -22.46 -8.92 3.34
CA PRO A 82 -21.14 -9.54 3.27
C PRO A 82 -20.19 -8.84 2.29
N VAL A 83 -20.71 -8.14 1.28
CA VAL A 83 -19.91 -7.36 0.32
C VAL A 83 -19.25 -6.17 1.03
N GLU A 84 -20.02 -5.43 1.82
CA GLU A 84 -19.56 -4.26 2.56
C GLU A 84 -18.55 -4.66 3.64
N VAL A 85 -18.83 -5.74 4.36
CA VAL A 85 -17.92 -6.30 5.37
C VAL A 85 -16.60 -6.71 4.73
N TRP A 86 -16.63 -7.43 3.61
CA TRP A 86 -15.42 -7.86 2.91
C TRP A 86 -14.59 -6.66 2.43
N LYS A 87 -15.26 -5.64 1.87
CA LYS A 87 -14.61 -4.41 1.41
C LYS A 87 -14.01 -3.61 2.57
N ALA A 88 -14.74 -3.43 3.67
CA ALA A 88 -14.27 -2.72 4.85
C ALA A 88 -13.02 -3.39 5.45
N LEU A 89 -13.02 -4.72 5.59
CA LEU A 89 -11.83 -5.45 6.05
C LEU A 89 -10.64 -5.27 5.10
N SER A 90 -10.89 -5.31 3.79
CA SER A 90 -9.87 -5.06 2.77
C SER A 90 -9.29 -3.66 2.87
N ASP A 91 -10.12 -2.63 2.99
CA ASP A 91 -9.67 -1.24 3.13
C ASP A 91 -8.88 -1.00 4.43
N GLN A 92 -9.30 -1.62 5.53
CA GLN A 92 -8.65 -1.45 6.84
C GLN A 92 -7.27 -2.11 6.89
N PHE A 93 -7.16 -3.35 6.41
CA PHE A 93 -5.91 -4.12 6.55
C PHE A 93 -4.93 -3.96 5.37
N LEU A 94 -5.39 -3.64 4.16
CA LEU A 94 -4.48 -3.40 3.03
C LEU A 94 -3.88 -2.00 3.07
N LYS A 95 -4.72 -0.96 3.11
CA LYS A 95 -4.26 0.43 2.98
C LYS A 95 -3.49 0.91 4.20
N LYS A 96 -3.91 0.56 5.41
CA LYS A 96 -3.32 1.12 6.64
C LYS A 96 -2.07 0.39 7.10
N THR A 97 -1.91 -0.90 6.80
CA THR A 97 -0.83 -1.67 7.42
C THR A 97 0.55 -1.25 6.90
N TRP A 98 0.68 -1.00 5.60
CA TRP A 98 1.99 -0.66 5.04
C TRP A 98 2.26 0.85 5.02
N THR A 99 1.25 1.69 4.75
CA THR A 99 1.39 3.15 4.82
C THR A 99 1.65 3.65 6.24
N ASN A 100 0.96 3.09 7.25
CA ASN A 100 1.27 3.41 8.65
C ASN A 100 2.67 2.94 9.02
N ARG A 101 3.07 1.76 8.55
CA ARG A 101 4.42 1.23 8.80
C ARG A 101 5.48 2.14 8.18
N LEU A 102 5.29 2.58 6.93
CA LEU A 102 6.15 3.56 6.27
C LEU A 102 6.20 4.89 7.02
N SER A 103 5.05 5.45 7.43
CA SER A 103 5.00 6.70 8.20
C SER A 103 5.73 6.59 9.53
N LEU A 104 5.55 5.47 10.25
CA LEU A 104 6.23 5.20 11.52
C LEU A 104 7.74 5.00 11.32
N THR A 105 8.15 4.21 10.33
CA THR A 105 9.57 4.00 10.00
C THR A 105 10.24 5.32 9.61
N ARG A 106 9.55 6.18 8.86
CA ARG A 106 10.07 7.49 8.47
C ARG A 106 10.25 8.44 9.66
N LYS A 107 9.28 8.45 10.60
CA LYS A 107 9.43 9.17 11.88
C LYS A 107 10.56 8.60 12.74
N LEU A 108 10.73 7.28 12.73
CA LEU A 108 11.79 6.61 13.47
C LEU A 108 13.18 6.95 12.90
N HIS A 109 13.31 6.98 11.57
CA HIS A 109 14.50 7.47 10.87
C HIS A 109 14.79 8.95 11.11
N SER A 110 13.77 9.82 11.11
CA SER A 110 13.97 11.26 11.39
C SER A 110 14.43 11.50 12.83
N LEU A 111 14.01 10.64 13.76
CA LEU A 111 14.51 10.61 15.14
C LEU A 111 15.91 9.95 15.28
N LYS A 112 16.54 9.54 14.16
CA LYS A 112 17.84 8.82 14.12
C LYS A 112 17.88 7.56 14.98
N LEU A 113 16.71 6.98 15.26
CA LEU A 113 16.61 5.71 15.94
C LEU A 113 16.79 4.63 14.87
N ASN A 114 17.95 3.99 14.82
CA ASN A 114 18.14 2.82 13.95
C ASN A 114 17.51 1.62 14.65
N ALA A 115 16.20 1.40 14.46
CA ALA A 115 15.55 0.19 14.96
C ALA A 115 16.01 -0.99 14.10
N VAL A 116 17.10 -1.63 14.52
CA VAL A 116 17.39 -3.01 14.14
C VAL A 116 16.38 -3.88 14.89
N VAL A 117 15.18 -4.02 14.30
CA VAL A 117 14.18 -4.96 14.79
C VAL A 117 14.73 -6.35 14.45
N GLY A 118 15.12 -7.11 15.47
CA GLY A 118 15.73 -8.44 15.36
C GLY A 118 14.76 -9.54 14.92
N ASP A 119 13.90 -9.26 13.96
CA ASP A 119 12.95 -10.20 13.37
C ASP A 119 13.36 -10.53 11.92
N ASN A 120 12.76 -11.57 11.33
CA ASN A 120 12.96 -11.88 9.91
C ASN A 120 12.39 -10.74 9.06
N ILE A 121 13.27 -9.85 8.57
CA ILE A 121 12.90 -8.74 7.70
C ILE A 121 12.30 -9.31 6.41
N THR A 122 11.02 -9.03 6.17
CA THR A 122 10.33 -9.49 4.97
C THR A 122 10.68 -8.62 3.76
N GLU A 123 10.43 -9.10 2.53
CA GLU A 123 10.67 -8.28 1.32
C GLU A 123 9.87 -6.96 1.33
N ASP A 124 8.65 -6.99 1.87
CA ASP A 124 7.83 -5.80 2.06
C ASP A 124 8.48 -4.80 3.01
N ASP A 125 9.17 -5.29 4.05
CA ASP A 125 9.88 -4.43 4.98
C ASP A 125 11.08 -3.76 4.32
N HIS A 126 11.81 -4.45 3.45
CA HIS A 126 12.91 -3.83 2.69
C HIS A 126 12.42 -2.63 1.87
N VAL A 127 11.27 -2.76 1.21
CA VAL A 127 10.65 -1.66 0.44
C VAL A 127 10.26 -0.51 1.36
N VAL A 128 9.63 -0.82 2.50
CA VAL A 128 9.21 0.19 3.48
C VAL A 128 10.41 0.93 4.07
N TYR A 129 11.48 0.22 4.45
CA TYR A 129 12.71 0.82 4.96
C TYR A 129 13.40 1.70 3.91
N LEU A 130 13.47 1.24 2.66
CA LEU A 130 14.04 2.02 1.56
C LEU A 130 13.25 3.33 1.39
N LEU A 131 11.92 3.26 1.23
CA LEU A 131 11.08 4.44 1.03
C LEU A 131 11.13 5.40 2.23
N ALA A 132 11.23 4.87 3.46
CA ALA A 132 11.37 5.66 4.68
C ALA A 132 12.73 6.39 4.77
N SER A 133 13.79 5.81 4.19
CA SER A 133 15.13 6.38 4.18
C SER A 133 15.34 7.46 3.12
N LEU A 134 14.38 7.63 2.20
CA LEU A 134 14.51 8.61 1.12
C LEU A 134 14.46 10.05 1.66
N PRO A 135 15.30 10.97 1.12
CA PRO A 135 15.25 12.38 1.46
C PRO A 135 13.90 13.03 1.11
N GLU A 136 13.55 14.12 1.81
CA GLU A 136 12.32 14.93 1.58
C GLU A 136 12.11 15.32 0.11
N SER A 137 13.21 15.47 -0.62
CA SER A 137 13.13 15.76 -2.04
C SER A 137 12.26 14.72 -2.78
N TYR A 138 12.27 13.45 -2.40
CA TYR A 138 11.51 12.36 -3.03
C TYR A 138 10.07 12.21 -2.51
N ASP A 139 9.56 13.14 -1.70
CA ASP A 139 8.25 12.99 -1.03
C ASP A 139 7.09 12.84 -2.00
N MET A 140 7.10 13.58 -3.12
CA MET A 140 6.06 13.37 -4.15
C MET A 140 6.03 11.93 -4.67
N LEU A 141 7.18 11.28 -4.78
CA LEU A 141 7.26 9.88 -5.21
C LEU A 141 6.77 8.94 -4.10
N VAL A 142 7.13 9.22 -2.84
CA VAL A 142 6.66 8.45 -1.69
C VAL A 142 5.13 8.55 -1.56
N THR A 143 4.55 9.74 -1.66
CA THR A 143 3.10 9.95 -1.68
C THR A 143 2.42 9.20 -2.83
N ALA A 144 3.03 9.15 -4.01
CA ALA A 144 2.50 8.37 -5.12
C ALA A 144 2.53 6.86 -4.83
N PHE A 145 3.55 6.37 -4.13
CA PHE A 145 3.59 4.99 -3.66
C PHE A 145 2.56 4.73 -2.57
N GLU A 146 2.38 5.64 -1.61
CA GLU A 146 1.40 5.54 -0.52
C GLU A 146 -0.05 5.42 -1.01
N ALA A 147 -0.34 5.90 -2.23
CA ALA A 147 -1.64 5.71 -2.87
C ALA A 147 -1.93 4.25 -3.27
N ASN A 148 -0.91 3.37 -3.29
CA ASN A 148 -1.09 1.96 -3.63
C ASN A 148 -1.74 1.17 -2.49
N GLU A 149 -2.62 0.23 -2.84
CA GLU A 149 -3.30 -0.63 -1.86
C GLU A 149 -2.34 -1.61 -1.16
N THR A 150 -1.26 -2.01 -1.83
CA THR A 150 -0.24 -2.93 -1.32
C THR A 150 1.15 -2.34 -1.48
N VAL A 151 2.11 -2.90 -0.74
CA VAL A 151 3.53 -2.57 -0.91
C VAL A 151 3.91 -2.82 -2.38
N PRO A 152 4.46 -1.82 -3.08
CA PRO A 152 4.92 -2.00 -4.45
C PRO A 152 6.11 -2.97 -4.50
N SER A 153 6.22 -3.74 -5.58
CA SER A 153 7.39 -4.60 -5.76
C SER A 153 8.68 -3.79 -5.79
N MET A 154 9.78 -4.36 -5.30
CA MET A 154 11.09 -3.71 -5.27
C MET A 154 11.51 -3.19 -6.66
N ASN A 155 11.24 -3.97 -7.72
CA ASN A 155 11.54 -3.56 -9.10
C ASN A 155 10.77 -2.30 -9.52
N THR A 156 9.48 -2.23 -9.21
CA THR A 156 8.67 -1.03 -9.49
C THR A 156 9.18 0.19 -8.74
N VAL A 157 9.64 0.00 -7.50
CA VAL A 157 10.25 1.07 -6.70
C VAL A 157 11.54 1.57 -7.33
N ILE A 158 12.43 0.65 -7.70
CA ILE A 158 13.71 0.97 -8.37
C ILE A 158 13.47 1.71 -9.68
N GLU A 159 12.61 1.20 -10.57
CA GLU A 159 12.33 1.83 -11.86
C GLU A 159 11.86 3.28 -11.71
N ARG A 160 10.96 3.52 -10.76
CA ARG A 160 10.44 4.87 -10.49
C ARG A 160 11.47 5.77 -9.83
N LEU A 161 12.30 5.25 -8.93
CA LEU A 161 13.40 6.00 -8.31
C LEU A 161 14.43 6.44 -9.34
N VAL A 162 14.82 5.53 -10.24
CA VAL A 162 15.76 5.83 -11.34
C VAL A 162 15.18 6.90 -12.26
N TYR A 163 13.90 6.76 -12.65
CA TYR A 163 13.23 7.75 -13.48
C TYR A 163 13.17 9.12 -12.81
N GLU A 164 12.75 9.17 -11.55
CA GLU A 164 12.61 10.40 -10.78
C GLU A 164 13.98 11.06 -10.52
N GLY A 165 15.03 10.27 -10.29
CA GLY A 165 16.42 10.73 -10.21
C GLY A 165 16.91 11.39 -11.49
N ARG A 166 16.69 10.75 -12.66
CA ARG A 166 17.07 11.32 -13.97
C ARG A 166 16.33 12.63 -14.25
N LYS A 167 15.02 12.66 -14.01
CA LYS A 167 14.19 13.86 -14.17
C LYS A 167 14.65 15.02 -13.29
N ARG A 168 15.18 14.74 -12.10
CA ARG A 168 15.76 15.77 -11.20
C ARG A 168 17.09 16.27 -11.69
N GLN A 169 17.94 15.39 -12.22
CA GLN A 169 19.21 15.77 -12.81
C GLN A 169 19.03 16.71 -14.00
N GLU A 170 18.01 16.46 -14.82
CA GLU A 170 17.62 17.34 -15.94
C GLU A 170 17.05 18.70 -15.47
N ARG A 171 16.45 18.76 -14.27
CA ARG A 171 15.91 20.00 -13.67
C ARG A 171 16.93 20.84 -12.90
N ASN A 172 18.07 20.27 -12.51
CA ASN A 172 19.17 20.95 -11.82
C ASN A 172 20.46 20.95 -12.69
N PRO A 173 20.54 21.78 -13.75
CA PRO A 173 21.74 21.87 -14.58
C PRO A 173 22.96 22.54 -13.90
N SER A 174 22.84 23.04 -12.67
CA SER A 174 23.85 23.90 -12.02
C SER A 174 24.94 23.17 -11.21
N SER A 175 25.21 21.88 -11.45
CA SER A 175 26.35 21.18 -10.80
C SER A 175 27.34 20.54 -11.77
N SER A 176 27.15 20.67 -13.09
CA SER A 176 28.09 20.18 -14.08
C SER A 176 28.34 21.24 -15.16
N THR A 177 29.22 22.20 -14.88
CA THR A 177 30.31 22.75 -15.74
C THR A 177 30.75 24.08 -15.14
N ALA A 178 31.51 24.04 -14.04
CA ALA A 178 32.25 25.19 -13.53
C ALA A 178 33.76 24.99 -13.80
N GLU A 179 34.13 24.57 -15.00
CA GLU A 179 35.51 24.58 -15.49
C GLU A 179 35.51 25.03 -16.95
N GLY A 180 35.38 26.33 -17.14
CA GLY A 180 35.51 27.00 -18.44
C GLY A 180 36.22 28.34 -18.21
N ALA A 181 37.50 28.36 -18.55
CA ALA A 181 38.46 29.41 -18.24
C ALA A 181 38.00 30.85 -18.57
N MET A 182 38.32 31.76 -17.65
CA MET A 182 38.32 33.21 -17.84
C MET A 182 39.30 33.59 -18.98
N ALA A 183 38.79 34.18 -20.05
CA ALA A 183 39.60 34.96 -20.99
C ALA A 183 38.80 36.17 -21.52
N ALA A 184 38.54 37.14 -20.65
CA ALA A 184 38.10 38.46 -21.09
C ALA A 184 39.31 39.22 -21.65
N LYS A 185 39.40 39.33 -22.97
CA LYS A 185 40.40 40.16 -23.65
C LYS A 185 40.16 41.63 -23.29
N HIS A 186 41.05 42.19 -22.48
CA HIS A 186 41.13 43.63 -22.22
C HIS A 186 41.56 44.35 -23.50
N HIS A 187 40.64 45.02 -24.18
CA HIS A 187 40.99 46.04 -25.17
C HIS A 187 41.58 47.25 -24.46
N LYS A 188 42.85 47.57 -24.77
CA LYS A 188 43.52 48.79 -24.34
C LYS A 188 42.94 49.99 -25.08
N ASN A 189 42.19 50.84 -24.38
CA ASN A 189 41.99 52.22 -24.79
C ASN A 189 42.86 53.10 -23.88
N GLY A 190 43.79 53.85 -24.50
CA GLY A 190 44.76 54.71 -23.84
C GLY A 190 44.14 55.88 -23.07
N PRO A 191 44.94 56.61 -22.28
CA PRO A 191 44.44 57.58 -21.33
C PRO A 191 43.95 58.86 -22.03
N LYS A 192 42.75 59.33 -21.70
CA LYS A 192 42.33 60.71 -21.93
C LYS A 192 42.29 61.43 -20.59
N CYS A 193 43.30 62.27 -20.36
CA CYS A 193 43.36 63.23 -19.27
C CYS A 193 42.42 64.42 -19.58
N PHE A 194 41.62 64.84 -18.61
CA PHE A 194 40.93 66.14 -18.60
C PHE A 194 40.98 66.71 -17.18
N PHE A 195 42.12 67.29 -16.82
CA PHE A 195 42.26 68.39 -15.84
C PHE A 195 43.65 69.03 -16.02
N CYS A 196 43.74 69.96 -16.98
CA CYS A 196 44.50 71.20 -16.94
C CYS A 196 43.93 72.12 -18.02
#